data_AF-A0A8X6TCU1-F1
#
_entry.id   AF-A0A8X6TCU1-F1
#
_cell.length_a   1.000
_cell.length_b   1.000
_cell.length_c   1.000
_cell.angle_alpha   90.00
_cell.angle_beta   90.00
_cell.angle_gamma   90.00
#
_symmetry.space_group_name_H-M   'P 1'
#
loop_
_entity.id
_entity.type
_entity.pdbx_description
1 polymer ?
#
loop_
_entity_poly.entity_id
_entity_poly.type
_entity_poly.pdbx_seq_one_letter_code
_entity_poly.pdbx_strand_id
1 'polypeptide(L)'
;IPWNVIHDYFTIDMKGLLELNTSKPVTKGIVLQSAGKIYDPVGFLSPYTIKLKCLLQELWLRKLAWDDELPPDIYATWLQWWSELTLLSELKIP
;
A
#
# COMPACT_ATOMS: atom_id res chain seq x y z
N ILE A 1 -14.84 1.64 -5.00
CA ILE A 1 -14.90 2.90 -4.24
C ILE A 1 -16.35 3.33 -4.15
N PRO A 2 -16.96 3.36 -2.95
CA PRO A 2 -18.29 3.94 -2.81
C PRO A 2 -18.20 5.46 -3.01
N TRP A 3 -18.89 5.99 -4.02
CA TRP A 3 -18.97 7.42 -4.26
C TRP A 3 -19.95 8.04 -3.24
N ASN A 4 -19.47 8.99 -2.43
CA ASN A 4 -20.34 9.70 -1.50
C ASN A 4 -20.99 10.89 -2.19
N VAL A 5 -22.16 10.63 -2.80
CA VAL A 5 -23.08 11.60 -3.42
C VAL A 5 -23.31 12.89 -2.63
N ILE A 6 -23.26 12.84 -1.30
CA ILE A 6 -23.70 13.94 -0.43
C ILE A 6 -22.60 14.98 -0.26
N HIS A 7 -21.34 14.57 -0.28
CA HIS A 7 -20.20 15.45 -0.04
C HIS A 7 -19.22 15.52 -1.22
N ASP A 8 -19.49 14.80 -2.30
CA ASP A 8 -18.67 14.70 -3.52
C ASP A 8 -17.20 14.29 -3.28
N TYR A 9 -16.97 13.46 -2.26
CA TYR A 9 -15.65 12.94 -1.92
C TYR A 9 -15.53 11.45 -2.18
N PHE A 10 -14.34 11.04 -2.64
CA PHE A 10 -13.93 9.64 -2.69
C PHE A 10 -13.36 9.21 -1.34
N THR A 11 -13.86 8.10 -0.78
CA THR A 11 -13.27 7.48 0.40
C THR A 11 -12.51 6.23 0.01
N ILE A 12 -11.22 6.19 0.35
CA ILE A 12 -10.38 5.00 0.19
C ILE A 12 -10.55 4.17 1.46
N ASP A 13 -11.05 2.94 1.34
CA ASP A 13 -11.14 2.03 2.47
C ASP A 13 -9.75 1.49 2.83
N MET A 14 -9.10 2.18 3.77
CA MET A 14 -7.76 1.86 4.25
C MET A 14 -7.75 0.77 5.34
N LYS A 15 -8.91 0.38 5.90
CA LYS A 15 -8.96 -0.57 7.04
C LYS A 15 -8.27 -1.88 6.71
N GLY A 16 -8.55 -2.44 5.54
CA GLY A 16 -7.95 -3.71 5.11
C GLY A 16 -6.44 -3.61 4.85
N LEU A 17 -5.90 -2.42 4.60
CA LEU A 17 -4.46 -2.21 4.53
C LEU A 17 -3.87 -2.12 5.93
N LEU A 18 -4.52 -1.37 6.84
CA LEU A 18 -4.05 -1.16 8.21
C LEU A 18 -3.89 -2.49 8.97
N GLU A 19 -4.83 -3.41 8.78
CA GLU A 19 -4.77 -4.77 9.36
C GLU A 19 -3.56 -5.58 8.86
N LEU A 20 -3.21 -5.46 7.57
CA LEU A 20 -2.08 -6.19 6.99
C LEU A 20 -0.73 -5.73 7.54
N ASN A 21 -0.55 -4.43 7.77
CA ASN A 21 0.71 -3.91 8.30
C ASN A 21 0.90 -4.18 9.80
N THR A 22 -0.15 -4.59 10.51
CA THR A 22 -0.05 -5.00 11.92
C THR A 22 0.51 -6.42 12.05
N SER A 23 0.50 -7.21 10.96
CA SER A 23 1.07 -8.54 10.91
C SER A 23 2.60 -8.47 10.73
N LYS A 24 3.35 -8.86 11.76
CA LYS A 24 4.80 -9.07 11.71
C LYS A 24 5.12 -10.57 11.75
N PRO A 25 6.11 -11.07 11.00
CA PRO A 25 6.98 -10.33 10.07
C PRO A 25 6.26 -9.91 8.79
N VAL A 26 6.69 -8.81 8.17
CA VAL A 26 6.16 -8.39 6.87
C VAL A 26 6.82 -9.25 5.80
N THR A 27 6.02 -9.95 5.01
CA THR A 27 6.47 -10.85 3.95
C THR A 27 6.19 -10.29 2.56
N LYS A 28 6.80 -10.87 1.54
CA LYS A 28 6.46 -10.57 0.13
C LYS A 28 4.96 -10.75 -0.15
N GLY A 29 4.32 -11.72 0.48
CA GLY A 29 2.88 -11.95 0.40
C GLY A 29 2.06 -10.77 0.91
N ILE A 30 2.47 -10.14 2.01
CA ILE A 30 1.81 -8.94 2.55
C ILE A 30 1.94 -7.75 1.59
N VAL A 31 3.11 -7.56 0.97
CA VAL A 31 3.32 -6.51 -0.03
C VAL A 31 2.40 -6.71 -1.24
N LEU A 32 2.29 -7.94 -1.74
CA LEU A 32 1.40 -8.31 -2.85
C LEU A 32 -0.08 -8.10 -2.51
N GLN A 33 -0.52 -8.54 -1.34
CA GLN A 33 -1.89 -8.33 -0.88
C GLN A 33 -2.20 -6.84 -0.77
N SER A 34 -1.25 -6.03 -0.28
CA SER A 34 -1.40 -4.58 -0.19
C SER A 34 -1.52 -3.94 -1.58
N ALA A 35 -0.74 -4.41 -2.55
CA ALA A 35 -0.83 -3.93 -3.93
C ALA A 35 -2.17 -4.25 -4.60
N GLY A 36 -2.78 -5.39 -4.28
CA GLY A 36 -4.11 -5.75 -4.76
C GLY A 36 -5.25 -4.95 -4.10
N LYS A 37 -5.07 -4.52 -2.84
CA LYS A 37 -6.09 -3.74 -2.10
C LYS A 37 -6.12 -2.26 -2.49
N ILE A 38 -5.01 -1.70 -2.99
CA ILE A 38 -4.98 -0.32 -3.48
C ILE A 38 -5.59 -0.28 -4.88
N TYR A 39 -6.89 0.01 -4.92
CA TYR A 39 -7.61 0.28 -6.16
C TYR A 39 -7.80 1.79 -6.34
N ASP A 40 -7.28 2.32 -7.44
CA ASP A 40 -7.32 3.75 -7.76
C ASP A 40 -8.04 3.99 -9.10
N PRO A 41 -9.36 4.21 -9.08
CA PRO A 41 -10.15 4.42 -10.29
C PRO A 41 -9.92 5.80 -10.93
N VAL A 42 -9.33 6.77 -10.21
CA VAL A 42 -9.21 8.17 -10.69
C VAL A 42 -7.74 8.60 -10.86
N GLY A 43 -6.78 7.83 -10.34
CA GLY A 43 -5.35 8.08 -10.52
C GLY A 43 -4.71 8.90 -9.38
N PHE A 44 -5.45 9.28 -8.34
CA PHE A 44 -4.95 10.08 -7.22
C PHE A 44 -3.87 9.38 -6.38
N LEU A 45 -3.89 8.06 -6.33
CA LEU A 45 -2.93 7.23 -5.61
C LEU A 45 -1.80 6.74 -6.52
N SER A 46 -1.79 7.10 -7.80
CA SER A 46 -0.78 6.65 -8.77
C SER A 46 0.67 6.74 -8.25
N PRO A 47 1.13 7.84 -7.63
CA PRO A 47 2.50 7.90 -7.10
C PRO A 47 2.80 6.82 -6.05
N TYR A 48 1.80 6.48 -5.24
CA TYR A 48 1.91 5.50 -4.16
C TYR A 48 1.83 4.07 -4.68
N THR A 49 0.93 3.83 -5.64
CA THR A 49 0.81 2.55 -6.33
C THR A 49 2.07 2.26 -7.16
N ILE A 50 2.68 3.28 -7.77
CA ILE A 50 3.95 3.13 -8.50
C ILE A 50 5.09 2.74 -7.54
N LYS A 51 5.27 3.46 -6.42
CA LYS A 51 6.28 3.11 -5.41
C LYS A 51 6.11 1.66 -4.92
N LEU A 52 4.87 1.25 -4.64
CA LEU A 52 4.56 -0.11 -4.22
C LEU A 52 4.91 -1.16 -5.29
N LYS A 53 4.60 -0.86 -6.57
CA LYS A 53 4.96 -1.72 -7.69
C LYS A 53 6.48 -1.82 -7.89
N CYS A 54 7.22 -0.73 -7.69
CA CYS A 54 8.69 -0.75 -7.70
C CYS A 54 9.24 -1.64 -6.59
N LEU A 55 8.70 -1.53 -5.37
CA LEU A 55 9.10 -2.39 -4.25
C LEU A 55 8.80 -3.87 -4.54
N LEU A 56 7.65 -4.16 -5.16
CA LEU A 56 7.31 -5.52 -5.59
C LEU A 56 8.27 -6.07 -6.65
N GLN A 57 8.67 -5.24 -7.62
CA GLN A 57 9.66 -5.62 -8.63
C GLN A 57 11.03 -5.93 -7.99
N GLU A 58 11.45 -5.12 -7.02
CA GLU A 58 12.71 -5.37 -6.29
C GLU A 58 12.69 -6.71 -5.55
N LEU A 59 11.57 -7.03 -4.89
CA LEU A 59 11.37 -8.34 -4.23
C LEU A 59 11.42 -9.51 -5.22
N TRP A 60 10.97 -9.31 -6.44
CA TRP A 60 11.05 -10.33 -7.50
C TRP A 60 12.47 -10.51 -8.00
N LEU A 61 13.21 -9.41 -8.19
CA LEU A 61 14.63 -9.44 -8.59
C LEU A 61 15.50 -10.15 -7.55
N ARG A 62 15.18 -9.97 -6.26
CA ARG A 62 15.85 -10.67 -5.14
C ARG A 62 15.38 -12.12 -4.94
N LYS A 63 14.44 -12.60 -5.76
CA LYS A 63 13.91 -13.97 -5.74
C LYS A 63 13.33 -14.41 -4.39
N LEU A 64 12.74 -13.49 -3.63
CA LEU A 64 12.05 -13.84 -2.38
C LEU A 64 10.85 -14.76 -2.65
N ALA A 65 10.67 -15.77 -1.82
CA ALA A 65 9.46 -16.56 -1.74
C ALA A 65 8.31 -15.75 -1.13
N TRP A 66 7.10 -16.30 -1.21
CA TRP A 66 5.89 -15.63 -0.74
C TRP A 66 5.93 -15.32 0.78
N ASP A 67 6.40 -16.28 1.56
CA ASP A 67 6.47 -16.21 3.03
C ASP A 67 7.80 -15.68 3.55
N ASP A 68 8.73 -15.30 2.66
CA ASP A 68 10.01 -14.71 3.07
C ASP A 68 9.78 -13.31 3.65
N GLU A 69 10.42 -13.06 4.79
CA GLU A 69 10.47 -11.76 5.43
C GLU A 69 11.22 -10.74 4.56
N LEU A 70 10.78 -9.49 4.59
CA LEU A 70 11.45 -8.41 3.89
C LEU A 70 12.87 -8.19 4.43
N PRO A 71 13.89 -8.10 3.55
CA PRO A 71 15.24 -7.71 3.95
C PRO A 71 15.21 -6.34 4.62
N PRO A 72 16.11 -6.05 5.59
CA PRO A 72 16.05 -4.84 6.41
C PRO A 72 16.00 -3.53 5.60
N ASP A 73 16.70 -3.48 4.47
CA ASP A 73 16.74 -2.33 3.58
C ASP A 73 15.41 -2.12 2.83
N ILE A 74 14.77 -3.19 2.34
CA ILE A 74 13.43 -3.10 1.73
C ILE A 74 12.37 -2.81 2.81
N TYR A 75 12.53 -3.38 4.00
CA TYR A 75 11.61 -3.14 5.12
C TYR A 75 11.59 -1.66 5.50
N ALA A 76 12.74 -0.98 5.47
CA ALA A 76 12.79 0.48 5.69
C ALA A 76 12.00 1.25 4.62
N THR A 77 12.14 0.89 3.35
CA THR A 77 11.36 1.48 2.25
C THR A 77 9.87 1.20 2.39
N TRP A 78 9.50 -0.01 2.82
CA TRP A 78 8.12 -0.39 3.12
C TRP A 78 7.51 0.48 4.22
N LEU A 79 8.24 0.69 5.33
CA LEU A 79 7.80 1.55 6.43
C LEU A 79 7.61 3.00 5.99
N GLN A 80 8.52 3.52 5.17
CA GLN A 80 8.38 4.88 4.62
C GLN A 80 7.11 4.97 3.76
N TRP A 81 6.95 4.06 2.81
CA TRP A 81 5.77 4.03 1.94
C TRP A 81 4.47 3.94 2.76
N TRP A 82 4.47 3.13 3.81
CA TRP A 82 3.34 2.97 4.73
C TRP A 82 2.98 4.28 5.46
N SER A 83 3.99 4.99 5.96
CA SER A 83 3.82 6.29 6.61
C SER A 83 3.23 7.33 5.66
N GLU A 84 3.74 7.40 4.43
CA GLU A 84 3.25 8.34 3.42
C GLU A 84 1.80 8.04 3.03
N LEU A 85 1.43 6.75 2.93
CA LEU A 85 0.07 6.33 2.62
C LEU A 85 -0.91 6.68 3.76
N THR A 86 -0.50 6.49 5.02
CA THR A 86 -1.34 6.81 6.18
C THR A 86 -1.66 8.32 6.21
N LEU A 87 -0.66 9.16 5.93
CA LEU A 87 -0.83 10.62 5.86
C LEU A 87 -1.80 11.05 4.74
N LEU A 88 -1.83 10.34 3.61
CA LEU A 88 -2.83 10.58 2.58
C LEU A 88 -4.26 10.24 2.99
N SER A 89 -4.48 9.19 3.80
CA SER A 89 -5.83 8.85 4.22
C SER A 89 -6.47 9.90 5.13
N GLU A 90 -5.64 10.76 5.73
CA GLU A 90 -6.07 11.89 6.52
C GLU A 90 -6.35 13.15 5.66
N LEU A 91 -5.87 13.18 4.42
CA LEU A 91 -6.10 14.26 3.46
C LEU A 91 -7.52 14.18 2.88
N LYS A 92 -8.35 15.18 3.21
CA LYS A 92 -9.65 15.42 2.56
C LYS A 92 -9.46 16.42 1.44
N ILE A 93 -9.61 15.98 0.20
CA ILE A 93 -9.55 16.85 -0.98
C ILE A 93 -10.97 17.40 -1.20
N PRO A 94 -11.19 18.74 -1.17
CA PRO A 94 -12.48 19.39 -1.38
C PRO A 94 -13.01 19.28 -2.81
#